data_AF-A0A538KG77-F1
#
_entry.id   AF-A0A538KG77-F1
#
_cell.length_a   1.000
_cell.length_b   1.000
_cell.length_c   1.000
_cell.angle_alpha   90.00
_cell.angle_beta   90.00
_cell.angle_gamma   90.00
#
_symmetry.space_group_name_H-M   'P 1'
#
loop_
_entity.id
_entity.type
_entity.pdbx_description
1 polymer ?
#
loop_
_entity_poly.entity_id
_entity_poly.type
_entity_poly.pdbx_seq_one_letter_code
_entity_poly.pdbx_strand_id
1 'polypeptide(L)'
;MSPGGEEPYIALSPGGSFGNGTVYALRLTSGRGVVAVSAGGRVRRFATLKAPGLIDGIAFDQTGGFGHKLLVTIGNGARTTVDAIDGSGAVTTITRNAPRAEGGIAVAPSSFGNFAGDLIFPDETSGKLFAVTPDGRSALVAVSGLPHGGDIGVESEGFVPTADAVSCSAAGCHVRFVATGPKVAHAEGHIAFR
;
A
#
# COMPACT_ATOMS: atom_id res chain seq x y z
N MET A 1 0.11 6.70 -20.80
CA MET A 1 0.63 7.56 -19.73
C MET A 1 -0.51 8.46 -19.27
N SER A 2 -0.93 8.34 -18.02
CA SER A 2 -1.94 9.24 -17.46
C SER A 2 -1.35 10.66 -17.38
N PRO A 3 -2.13 11.73 -17.58
CA PRO A 3 -1.61 13.09 -17.79
C PRO A 3 -0.88 13.74 -16.59
N GLY A 4 -0.65 13.01 -15.49
CA GLY A 4 -0.08 13.56 -14.25
C GLY A 4 0.89 12.64 -13.51
N GLY A 5 1.50 11.65 -14.18
CA GLY A 5 2.37 10.67 -13.50
C GLY A 5 1.61 9.68 -12.62
N GLU A 6 0.29 9.57 -12.79
CA GLU A 6 -0.54 8.71 -11.95
C GLU A 6 -0.31 7.22 -12.24
N GLU A 7 -0.02 6.47 -11.19
CA GLU A 7 0.35 5.06 -11.19
C GLU A 7 -0.88 4.16 -10.93
N PRO A 8 -1.31 3.32 -11.89
CA PRO A 8 -2.49 2.49 -11.73
C PRO A 8 -2.19 1.24 -10.90
N TYR A 9 -2.42 1.31 -9.59
CA TYR A 9 -2.33 0.12 -8.74
C TYR A 9 -3.60 -0.74 -8.79
N ILE A 10 -3.39 -2.05 -8.61
CA ILE A 10 -4.45 -3.05 -8.48
C ILE A 10 -4.27 -3.90 -7.22
N ALA A 11 -5.34 -4.48 -6.69
CA ALA A 11 -5.30 -5.46 -5.61
C ALA A 11 -6.25 -6.63 -5.92
N LEU A 12 -5.77 -7.86 -5.71
CA LEU A 12 -6.60 -9.06 -5.85
C LEU A 12 -7.36 -9.34 -4.55
N SER A 13 -8.67 -9.54 -4.67
CA SER A 13 -9.56 -9.87 -3.55
C SER A 13 -9.18 -11.19 -2.89
N PRO A 14 -9.15 -11.25 -1.53
CA PRO A 14 -9.05 -12.52 -0.80
C PRO A 14 -10.38 -13.30 -0.80
N GLY A 15 -11.45 -12.78 -1.43
CA GLY A 15 -12.77 -13.40 -1.46
C GLY A 15 -13.77 -12.72 -0.52
N GLY A 16 -14.76 -13.50 -0.05
CA GLY A 16 -15.81 -12.99 0.85
C GLY A 16 -16.69 -11.90 0.20
N SER A 17 -16.96 -10.82 0.94
CA SER A 17 -17.81 -9.71 0.47
C SER A 17 -17.24 -8.95 -0.72
N PHE A 18 -15.94 -9.10 -1.01
CA PHE A 18 -15.29 -8.50 -2.18
C PHE A 18 -15.36 -9.40 -3.43
N GLY A 19 -15.92 -10.61 -3.29
CA GLY A 19 -16.05 -11.59 -4.36
C GLY A 19 -14.72 -12.28 -4.69
N ASN A 20 -14.79 -13.57 -5.02
CA ASN A 20 -13.61 -14.37 -5.34
C ASN A 20 -13.08 -14.03 -6.74
N GLY A 21 -11.75 -13.88 -6.87
CA GLY A 21 -11.10 -13.55 -8.14
C GLY A 21 -11.42 -12.14 -8.68
N THR A 22 -12.01 -11.26 -7.85
CA THR A 22 -12.24 -9.87 -8.22
C THR A 22 -10.94 -9.07 -8.07
N VAL A 23 -10.57 -8.32 -9.11
CA VAL A 23 -9.48 -7.34 -9.06
C VAL A 23 -10.04 -5.97 -8.80
N TYR A 24 -9.44 -5.24 -7.87
CA TYR A 24 -9.77 -3.86 -7.55
C TYR A 24 -8.69 -2.95 -8.09
N ALA A 25 -9.06 -1.90 -8.81
CA ALA A 25 -8.11 -0.99 -9.45
C ALA A 25 -8.41 0.47 -9.09
N LEU A 26 -7.35 1.26 -8.94
CA LEU A 26 -7.46 2.69 -8.76
C LEU A 26 -8.07 3.34 -10.00
N ARG A 27 -9.05 4.23 -9.78
CA ARG A 27 -9.67 5.05 -10.81
C ARG A 27 -9.20 6.48 -10.65
N LEU A 28 -8.16 6.81 -11.40
CA LEU A 28 -7.40 8.06 -11.28
C LEU A 28 -8.13 9.25 -11.92
N THR A 29 -8.79 9.03 -13.07
CA THR A 29 -9.50 10.08 -13.81
C THR A 29 -11.04 9.90 -13.86
N SER A 30 -11.75 11.02 -14.08
CA SER A 30 -13.21 11.08 -14.33
C SER A 30 -14.12 10.49 -13.25
N GLY A 31 -13.81 10.70 -11.95
CA GLY A 31 -14.62 10.26 -10.80
C GLY A 31 -13.80 9.37 -9.86
N ARG A 32 -12.92 10.00 -9.10
CA ARG A 32 -11.88 9.40 -8.27
C ARG A 32 -12.43 8.30 -7.35
N GLY A 33 -11.75 7.16 -7.32
CA GLY A 33 -12.15 6.05 -6.46
C GLY A 33 -11.57 4.72 -6.87
N VAL A 34 -12.34 3.66 -6.64
CA VAL A 34 -11.94 2.29 -6.95
C VAL A 34 -12.97 1.65 -7.87
N VAL A 35 -12.51 0.89 -8.86
CA VAL A 35 -13.34 0.00 -9.67
C VAL A 35 -13.07 -1.45 -9.30
N ALA A 36 -14.10 -2.28 -9.42
CA ALA A 36 -14.00 -3.72 -9.29
C ALA A 36 -14.17 -4.36 -10.68
N VAL A 37 -13.27 -5.29 -11.00
CA VAL A 37 -13.26 -6.11 -12.21
C VAL A 37 -13.45 -7.55 -11.78
N SER A 38 -14.60 -8.14 -12.09
CA SER A 38 -14.85 -9.55 -11.75
C SER A 38 -13.98 -10.48 -12.60
N ALA A 39 -13.83 -11.74 -12.17
CA ALA A 39 -13.14 -12.78 -12.93
C ALA A 39 -13.72 -12.98 -14.35
N GLY A 40 -15.00 -12.68 -14.56
CA GLY A 40 -15.66 -12.69 -15.87
C GLY A 40 -15.48 -11.42 -16.70
N GLY A 41 -14.65 -10.47 -16.26
CA GLY A 41 -14.36 -9.22 -16.96
C GLY A 41 -15.38 -8.09 -16.76
N ARG A 42 -16.37 -8.25 -15.88
CA ARG A 42 -17.35 -7.18 -15.62
C ARG A 42 -16.72 -6.08 -14.77
N VAL A 43 -16.66 -4.86 -15.32
CA VAL A 43 -16.18 -3.67 -14.62
C VAL A 43 -17.35 -2.91 -13.99
N ARG A 44 -17.20 -2.51 -12.73
CA ARG A 44 -18.13 -1.58 -12.05
C ARG A 44 -17.39 -0.61 -11.15
N ARG A 45 -17.95 0.58 -10.94
CA ARG A 45 -17.52 1.42 -9.81
C ARG A 45 -17.77 0.68 -8.51
N PHE A 46 -16.77 0.68 -7.64
CA PHE A 46 -16.86 0.08 -6.31
C PHE A 46 -17.00 1.15 -5.23
N ALA A 47 -16.13 2.14 -5.23
CA ALA A 47 -16.12 3.20 -4.22
C ALA A 47 -15.78 4.56 -4.84
N THR A 48 -16.17 5.63 -4.12
CA THR A 48 -15.83 7.01 -4.46
C THR A 48 -15.00 7.59 -3.33
N LEU A 49 -13.81 8.09 -3.64
CA LEU A 49 -12.90 8.68 -2.66
C LEU A 49 -13.05 10.20 -2.70
N LYS A 50 -13.16 10.81 -1.51
CA LYS A 50 -13.39 12.26 -1.34
C LYS A 50 -12.14 13.02 -0.91
N ALA A 51 -11.12 12.34 -0.38
CA ALA A 51 -9.89 12.98 0.03
C ALA A 51 -9.22 13.68 -1.18
N PRO A 52 -8.77 14.94 -1.02
CA PRO A 52 -7.99 15.61 -2.05
C PRO A 52 -6.60 15.00 -2.15
N GLY A 53 -5.97 15.09 -3.32
CA GLY A 53 -4.61 14.58 -3.55
C GLY A 53 -4.51 13.67 -4.76
N LEU A 54 -3.49 12.81 -4.81
CA LEU A 54 -3.31 11.75 -5.80
C LEU A 54 -3.62 10.41 -5.14
N ILE A 55 -4.36 9.52 -5.83
CA ILE A 55 -4.60 8.17 -5.30
C ILE A 55 -3.44 7.31 -5.73
N ASP A 56 -2.84 6.62 -4.78
CA ASP A 56 -1.44 6.26 -4.92
C ASP A 56 -1.09 4.87 -4.38
N GLY A 57 -2.02 4.18 -3.70
CA GLY A 57 -1.77 2.82 -3.26
C GLY A 57 -3.06 2.10 -2.90
N ILE A 58 -3.04 0.77 -3.00
CA ILE A 58 -4.19 -0.09 -2.71
C ILE A 58 -3.74 -1.45 -2.18
N ALA A 59 -4.29 -1.89 -1.04
CA ALA A 59 -4.01 -3.21 -0.48
C ALA A 59 -5.18 -3.75 0.34
N PHE A 60 -5.31 -5.08 0.39
CA PHE A 60 -6.26 -5.72 1.29
C PHE A 60 -5.64 -5.95 2.67
N ASP A 61 -6.43 -5.69 3.71
CA ASP A 61 -6.14 -6.20 5.05
C ASP A 61 -6.44 -7.70 5.12
N GLN A 62 -5.41 -8.51 4.89
CA GLN A 62 -5.51 -9.97 4.99
C GLN A 62 -5.47 -10.46 6.45
N THR A 63 -5.02 -9.62 7.38
CA THR A 63 -4.82 -10.00 8.80
C THR A 63 -6.03 -9.72 9.68
N GLY A 64 -6.88 -8.77 9.29
CA GLY A 64 -8.09 -8.38 10.01
C GLY A 64 -7.94 -7.15 10.92
N GLY A 65 -6.73 -6.59 11.06
CA GLY A 65 -6.48 -5.42 11.91
C GLY A 65 -7.31 -4.19 11.52
N PHE A 66 -7.58 -4.01 10.23
CA PHE A 66 -8.45 -2.96 9.67
C PHE A 66 -9.88 -3.47 9.40
N GLY A 67 -10.21 -4.68 9.85
CA GLY A 67 -11.50 -5.32 9.66
C GLY A 67 -11.70 -5.90 8.26
N HIS A 68 -10.65 -6.47 7.66
CA HIS A 68 -10.68 -7.09 6.32
C HIS A 68 -11.13 -6.13 5.21
N LYS A 69 -10.80 -4.85 5.36
CA LYS A 69 -11.14 -3.80 4.40
C LYS A 69 -10.08 -3.68 3.31
N LEU A 70 -10.47 -3.05 2.22
CA LEU A 70 -9.57 -2.58 1.19
C LEU A 70 -9.04 -1.19 1.60
N LEU A 71 -7.73 -1.06 1.75
CA LEU A 71 -7.06 0.18 2.13
C LEU A 71 -6.58 0.91 0.89
N VAL A 72 -6.71 2.24 0.90
CA VAL A 72 -6.25 3.13 -0.16
C VAL A 72 -5.50 4.30 0.43
N THR A 73 -4.33 4.63 -0.14
CA THR A 73 -3.58 5.84 0.19
C THR A 73 -3.88 6.96 -0.80
N ILE A 74 -4.03 8.17 -0.28
CA ILE A 74 -4.21 9.39 -1.06
C ILE A 74 -3.17 10.43 -0.61
N GLY A 75 -2.14 10.64 -1.41
CA GLY A 75 -1.06 11.58 -1.17
C GLY A 75 -1.46 13.03 -1.45
N ASN A 76 -1.20 13.94 -0.52
CA ASN A 76 -1.45 15.37 -0.64
C ASN A 76 -0.23 16.15 -0.12
N GLY A 77 0.75 16.35 -1.01
CA GLY A 77 2.04 16.96 -0.67
C GLY A 77 2.85 16.05 0.26
N ALA A 78 3.08 16.52 1.49
CA ALA A 78 3.88 15.80 2.51
C ALA A 78 3.04 14.90 3.43
N ARG A 79 1.73 14.77 3.17
CA ARG A 79 0.79 14.00 4.01
C ARG A 79 0.01 13.01 3.16
N THR A 80 -0.37 11.90 3.79
CA THR A 80 -1.19 10.87 3.19
C THR A 80 -2.47 10.67 3.99
N THR A 81 -3.59 10.59 3.27
CA THR A 81 -4.84 10.05 3.81
C THR A 81 -4.86 8.54 3.60
N VAL A 82 -5.23 7.79 4.63
CA VAL A 82 -5.53 6.35 4.53
C VAL A 82 -7.04 6.19 4.67
N ASP A 83 -7.68 5.75 3.59
CA ASP A 83 -9.10 5.40 3.57
C ASP A 83 -9.24 3.87 3.58
N ALA A 84 -10.21 3.37 4.34
CA ALA A 84 -10.58 1.96 4.38
C ALA A 84 -11.99 1.78 3.77
N ILE A 85 -12.13 0.80 2.89
CA ILE A 85 -13.32 0.54 2.11
C ILE A 85 -13.86 -0.84 2.46
N ASP A 86 -15.11 -0.92 2.89
CA ASP A 86 -15.75 -2.20 3.21
C ASP A 86 -16.28 -2.94 1.97
N GLY A 87 -16.79 -4.16 2.15
CA GLY A 87 -17.29 -4.99 1.06
C GLY A 87 -18.50 -4.41 0.30
N SER A 88 -19.19 -3.43 0.87
CA SER A 88 -20.29 -2.71 0.19
C SER A 88 -19.78 -1.54 -0.66
N GLY A 89 -18.53 -1.14 -0.47
CA GLY A 89 -17.92 0.04 -1.09
C GLY A 89 -18.00 1.30 -0.24
N ALA A 90 -18.42 1.19 1.04
CA ALA A 90 -18.47 2.33 1.94
C ALA A 90 -17.07 2.70 2.44
N VAL A 91 -16.76 4.00 2.45
CA VAL A 91 -15.42 4.53 2.75
C VAL A 91 -15.41 5.14 4.14
N THR A 92 -14.42 4.77 4.95
CA THR A 92 -14.10 5.38 6.25
C THR A 92 -12.65 5.83 6.25
N THR A 93 -12.39 7.08 6.65
CA THR A 93 -11.02 7.58 6.79
C THR A 93 -10.41 7.09 8.11
N ILE A 94 -9.25 6.42 8.03
CA ILE A 94 -8.45 6.00 9.18
C ILE A 94 -7.62 7.16 9.71
N THR A 95 -6.90 7.86 8.82
CA THR A 95 -6.11 9.05 9.16
C THR A 95 -5.97 9.97 7.95
N ARG A 96 -5.74 11.25 8.20
CA ARG A 96 -5.42 12.27 7.16
C ARG A 96 -3.99 12.78 7.24
N ASN A 97 -3.23 12.30 8.23
CA ASN A 97 -1.99 12.92 8.67
C ASN A 97 -0.78 11.97 8.60
N ALA A 98 -0.94 10.81 7.96
CA ALA A 98 0.18 9.89 7.78
C ALA A 98 1.32 10.59 7.01
N PRO A 99 2.59 10.19 7.21
CA PRO A 99 3.70 10.61 6.37
C PRO A 99 3.41 10.40 4.89
N ARG A 100 4.16 11.11 4.04
CA ARG A 100 4.15 10.88 2.58
C ARG A 100 4.27 9.38 2.32
N ALA A 101 3.33 8.89 1.54
CA ALA A 101 3.34 7.55 0.99
C ALA A 101 3.49 7.72 -0.51
N GLU A 102 4.22 6.79 -1.09
CA GLU A 102 4.26 6.52 -2.52
C GLU A 102 3.81 5.06 -2.68
N GLY A 103 3.37 4.66 -3.86
CA GLY A 103 2.70 3.38 -4.05
C GLY A 103 3.48 2.11 -3.68
N GLY A 104 2.84 0.95 -3.87
CA GLY A 104 3.36 -0.32 -3.33
C GLY A 104 3.17 -0.43 -1.81
N ILE A 105 1.92 -0.54 -1.36
CA ILE A 105 1.56 -0.66 0.06
C ILE A 105 1.11 -2.08 0.41
N ALA A 106 1.24 -2.49 1.68
CA ALA A 106 0.71 -3.78 2.13
C ALA A 106 0.45 -3.81 3.63
N VAL A 107 -0.54 -4.63 4.04
CA VAL A 107 -0.75 -4.90 5.48
C VAL A 107 0.21 -6.00 5.92
N ALA A 108 1.06 -5.69 6.89
CA ALA A 108 2.06 -6.59 7.41
C ALA A 108 1.43 -7.84 8.04
N PRO A 109 2.00 -9.04 7.83
CA PRO A 109 1.49 -10.28 8.40
C PRO A 109 1.64 -10.26 9.92
N SER A 110 0.90 -11.16 10.59
CA SER A 110 0.96 -11.30 12.06
C SER A 110 2.36 -11.66 12.59
N SER A 111 3.24 -12.18 11.73
CA SER A 111 4.63 -12.51 12.06
C SER A 111 5.58 -11.33 11.99
N PHE A 112 5.14 -10.13 11.57
CA PHE A 112 6.01 -8.99 11.31
C PHE A 112 6.36 -8.15 12.56
N GLY A 113 6.74 -8.84 13.64
CA GLY A 113 7.21 -8.21 14.88
C GLY A 113 6.26 -7.15 15.42
N ASN A 114 6.80 -5.98 15.76
CA ASN A 114 6.05 -4.87 16.38
C ASN A 114 5.06 -4.18 15.42
N PHE A 115 5.15 -4.43 14.12
CA PHE A 115 4.30 -3.83 13.09
C PHE A 115 3.30 -4.85 12.52
N ALA A 116 3.10 -5.97 13.20
CA ALA A 116 2.16 -7.00 12.81
C ALA A 116 0.73 -6.43 12.64
N GLY A 117 0.17 -6.56 11.44
CA GLY A 117 -1.16 -6.05 11.10
C GLY A 117 -1.23 -4.56 10.77
N ASP A 118 -0.11 -3.84 10.76
CA ASP A 118 -0.06 -2.44 10.35
C ASP A 118 0.03 -2.31 8.82
N LEU A 119 -0.46 -1.20 8.28
CA LEU A 119 -0.27 -0.84 6.88
C LEU A 119 1.15 -0.29 6.68
N ILE A 120 1.97 -0.98 5.89
CA ILE A 120 3.32 -0.57 5.52
C ILE A 120 3.30 0.13 4.16
N PHE A 121 4.01 1.24 4.05
CA PHE A 121 4.19 1.97 2.80
C PHE A 121 5.54 2.68 2.72
N PRO A 122 6.10 2.82 1.51
CA PRO A 122 7.33 3.56 1.27
C PRO A 122 7.09 5.08 1.09
N ASP A 123 8.14 5.87 1.31
CA ASP A 123 8.27 7.26 0.88
C ASP A 123 9.44 7.36 -0.11
N GLU A 124 9.12 7.41 -1.42
CA GLU A 124 10.11 7.46 -2.51
C GLU A 124 11.09 8.61 -2.39
N THR A 125 10.66 9.71 -1.78
CA THR A 125 11.44 10.95 -1.76
C THR A 125 12.47 10.92 -0.65
N SER A 126 12.21 10.19 0.44
CA SER A 126 13.10 10.13 1.60
C SER A 126 13.76 8.78 1.85
N GLY A 127 13.37 7.74 1.12
CA GLY A 127 13.87 6.38 1.30
C GLY A 127 13.41 5.74 2.62
N LYS A 128 12.36 6.27 3.24
CA LYS A 128 11.83 5.79 4.53
C LYS A 128 10.66 4.84 4.30
N LEU A 129 10.56 3.84 5.17
CA LEU A 129 9.39 2.98 5.26
C LEU A 129 8.62 3.34 6.52
N PHE A 130 7.32 3.53 6.39
CA PHE A 130 6.43 3.86 7.50
C PHE A 130 5.38 2.77 7.68
N ALA A 131 4.88 2.70 8.92
CA ALA A 131 3.70 1.93 9.28
C ALA A 131 2.57 2.88 9.68
N VAL A 132 1.33 2.52 9.39
CA VAL A 132 0.13 3.10 9.96
C VAL A 132 -0.67 2.00 10.65
N THR A 133 -0.98 2.21 11.92
CA THR A 133 -1.82 1.30 12.71
C THR A 133 -3.30 1.41 12.32
N PRO A 134 -4.15 0.43 12.68
CA PRO A 134 -5.60 0.52 12.47
C PRO A 134 -6.30 1.73 13.09
N ASP A 135 -5.74 2.31 14.17
CA ASP A 135 -6.22 3.55 14.79
C ASP A 135 -5.55 4.81 14.23
N GLY A 136 -4.77 4.69 13.15
CA GLY A 136 -4.27 5.82 12.36
C GLY A 136 -2.98 6.47 12.87
N ARG A 137 -2.25 5.83 13.79
CA ARG A 137 -0.94 6.29 14.27
C ARG A 137 0.15 5.85 13.32
N SER A 138 1.14 6.71 13.10
CA SER A 138 2.28 6.41 12.21
C SER A 138 3.57 6.17 12.97
N ALA A 139 4.40 5.27 12.47
CA ALA A 139 5.73 5.00 12.99
C ALA A 139 6.73 4.75 11.85
N LEU A 140 8.00 5.08 12.08
CA LEU A 140 9.09 4.73 11.16
C LEU A 140 9.43 3.25 11.35
N VAL A 141 9.44 2.49 10.26
CA VAL A 141 9.81 1.07 10.23
C VAL A 141 11.31 0.95 9.95
N ALA A 142 11.78 1.60 8.89
CA ALA A 142 13.16 1.54 8.45
C ALA A 142 13.53 2.73 7.56
N VAL A 143 14.82 2.87 7.30
CA VAL A 143 15.40 3.73 6.25
C VAL A 143 16.14 2.78 5.32
N SER A 144 15.81 2.75 4.02
CA SER A 144 16.36 1.75 3.09
C SER A 144 17.89 1.91 2.91
N GLY A 145 18.39 3.14 3.02
CA GLY A 145 19.78 3.48 2.76
C GLY A 145 20.15 3.42 1.28
N LEU A 146 19.18 3.19 0.40
CA LEU A 146 19.33 3.22 -1.05
C LEU A 146 19.11 4.64 -1.60
N PRO A 147 19.67 4.98 -2.77
CA PRO A 147 19.34 6.21 -3.47
C PRO A 147 17.81 6.36 -3.63
N HIS A 148 17.32 7.59 -3.54
CA HIS A 148 15.89 7.90 -3.51
C HIS A 148 15.59 9.22 -4.25
N GLY A 149 14.34 9.40 -4.71
CA GLY A 149 13.90 10.52 -5.54
C GLY A 149 12.95 10.06 -6.65
N GLY A 150 12.16 10.98 -7.21
CA GLY A 150 11.20 10.64 -8.27
C GLY A 150 11.88 9.92 -9.44
N ASP A 151 11.26 8.83 -9.88
CA ASP A 151 11.72 7.92 -10.94
C ASP A 151 12.96 7.06 -10.60
N ILE A 152 13.53 7.11 -9.38
CA ILE A 152 14.72 6.35 -8.94
C ILE A 152 14.70 5.92 -7.46
N GLY A 153 13.53 5.66 -6.86
CA GLY A 153 13.37 5.45 -5.42
C GLY A 153 12.81 4.09 -4.98
N VAL A 154 12.43 4.04 -3.69
CA VAL A 154 11.86 2.87 -2.97
C VAL A 154 10.56 2.34 -3.61
N GLU A 155 9.97 2.99 -4.62
CA GLU A 155 8.85 2.46 -5.40
C GLU A 155 9.19 1.13 -6.12
N SER A 156 10.49 0.86 -6.32
CA SER A 156 11.01 -0.42 -6.82
C SER A 156 11.35 -1.44 -5.71
N GLU A 157 11.19 -1.09 -4.43
CA GLU A 157 11.53 -1.96 -3.30
C GLU A 157 10.35 -2.88 -2.94
N GLY A 158 10.32 -4.06 -3.55
CA GLY A 158 9.49 -5.17 -3.09
C GLY A 158 10.02 -5.74 -1.78
N PHE A 159 9.33 -5.49 -0.67
CA PHE A 159 9.65 -6.13 0.60
C PHE A 159 8.98 -7.49 0.70
N VAL A 160 9.77 -8.57 0.62
CA VAL A 160 9.31 -9.95 0.86
C VAL A 160 9.96 -10.44 2.16
N PRO A 161 9.30 -10.35 3.31
CA PRO A 161 9.78 -11.04 4.49
C PRO A 161 9.39 -12.50 4.32
N THR A 162 10.30 -13.28 3.74
CA THR A 162 10.44 -14.61 4.32
C THR A 162 10.97 -14.39 5.74
N ALA A 163 10.66 -15.27 6.69
CA ALA A 163 11.15 -15.17 8.07
C ALA A 163 12.70 -15.06 8.16
N ASP A 164 13.41 -15.33 7.07
CA ASP A 164 14.86 -15.23 6.92
C ASP A 164 15.36 -13.81 6.50
N ALA A 165 14.47 -12.93 6.06
CA ALA A 165 14.82 -11.60 5.53
C ALA A 165 14.75 -10.49 6.59
N VAL A 166 13.88 -10.60 7.60
CA VAL A 166 13.89 -9.72 8.77
C VAL A 166 13.81 -10.55 10.03
N SER A 167 14.88 -10.53 10.83
CA SER A 167 14.92 -11.17 12.13
C SER A 167 14.95 -10.10 13.22
N CYS A 168 13.97 -10.12 14.12
CA CYS A 168 13.89 -9.20 15.24
C CYS A 168 14.14 -9.93 16.56
N SER A 169 14.90 -9.30 17.46
CA SER A 169 15.11 -9.73 18.84
C SER A 169 14.94 -8.53 19.78
N ALA A 170 14.97 -8.78 21.09
CA ALA A 170 14.95 -7.72 22.09
C ALA A 170 16.12 -6.70 21.93
N ALA A 171 17.17 -7.07 21.21
CA ALA A 171 18.32 -6.20 20.92
C ALA A 171 18.18 -5.38 19.62
N GLY A 172 17.11 -5.58 18.84
CA GLY A 172 16.88 -4.89 17.56
C GLY A 172 16.53 -5.84 16.41
N CYS A 173 16.24 -5.25 15.25
CA CYS A 173 15.91 -5.96 14.02
C CYS A 173 17.06 -5.93 13.02
N HIS A 174 17.36 -7.08 12.43
CA HIS A 174 18.31 -7.23 11.35
C HIS A 174 17.55 -7.52 10.04
N VAL A 175 17.71 -6.65 9.06
CA VAL A 175 17.15 -6.81 7.72
C VAL A 175 18.26 -7.34 6.80
N ARG A 176 18.04 -8.52 6.22
CA ARG A 176 18.89 -9.10 5.19
C ARG A 176 18.39 -8.68 3.83
N PHE A 177 19.28 -8.04 3.07
CA PHE A 177 19.04 -7.67 1.68
C PHE A 177 18.64 -8.90 0.84
N VAL A 178 17.46 -8.87 0.21
CA VAL A 178 16.89 -10.02 -0.52
C VAL A 178 17.14 -9.92 -2.03
N ALA A 179 16.98 -8.74 -2.63
CA ALA A 179 17.29 -8.50 -4.05
C ALA A 179 17.32 -7.00 -4.36
N THR A 180 18.04 -6.61 -5.42
CA THR A 180 17.86 -5.31 -6.10
C THR A 180 16.96 -5.53 -7.31
N GLY A 181 16.00 -4.63 -7.54
CA GLY A 181 15.37 -4.50 -8.85
C GLY A 181 16.38 -4.07 -9.93
N PRO A 182 16.07 -4.22 -11.22
CA PRO A 182 16.96 -3.78 -12.30
C PRO A 182 17.23 -2.27 -12.24
N LYS A 183 18.48 -1.86 -12.51
CA LYS A 183 18.99 -0.48 -12.35
C LYS A 183 18.30 0.60 -13.18
N VAL A 184 17.53 0.23 -14.20
CA VAL A 184 16.77 1.15 -15.07
C VAL A 184 15.52 0.41 -15.52
N ALA A 185 14.52 0.34 -14.65
CA ALA A 185 13.15 0.09 -15.03
C ALA A 185 12.26 0.82 -14.04
N HIS A 186 11.33 1.63 -14.54
CA HIS A 186 10.16 2.10 -13.80
C HIS A 186 9.25 0.89 -13.60
N ALA A 187 9.64 0.01 -12.68
CA ALA A 187 8.92 -1.19 -12.31
C ALA A 187 8.44 -0.99 -10.88
N GLU A 188 7.32 -0.28 -10.76
CA GLU A 188 6.66 -0.05 -9.48
C GLU A 188 6.19 -1.39 -8.91
N GLY A 189 6.62 -1.68 -7.67
CA GLY A 189 6.38 -2.94 -7.00
C GLY A 189 5.10 -2.95 -6.17
N HIS A 190 4.55 -4.15 -5.96
CA HIS A 190 3.64 -4.41 -4.86
C HIS A 190 4.45 -4.98 -3.71
N ILE A 191 4.30 -4.47 -2.48
CA ILE A 191 4.82 -5.17 -1.30
C ILE A 191 3.94 -6.41 -1.11
N ALA A 192 4.55 -7.59 -1.11
CA ALA A 192 3.82 -8.84 -0.99
C ALA A 192 4.44 -9.71 0.11
N PHE A 193 3.61 -10.03 1.09
CA PHE A 193 3.94 -10.96 2.16
C PHE A 193 3.49 -12.37 1.74
N ARG A 194 4.32 -13.39 2.00
CA ARG A 194 3.96 -14.81 1.83
C ARG A 194 3.61 -15.43 3.16
#